data_AF-A0A7W4W6Q3-F1
#
_entry.id   AF-A0A7W4W6Q3-F1
#
_cell.length_a   1.000
_cell.length_b   1.000
_cell.length_c   1.000
_cell.angle_alpha   90.00
_cell.angle_beta   90.00
_cell.angle_gamma   90.00
#
_symmetry.space_group_name_H-M   'P 1'
#
loop_
_entity.id
_entity.type
_entity.pdbx_description
1 polymer ?
#
loop_
_entity_poly.entity_id
_entity_poly.type
_entity_poly.pdbx_seq_one_letter_code
_entity_poly.pdbx_strand_id
1 'polypeptide(L)'
;MIFVLLVVATLSIVAVQITEQLRFNVKRLDNQRQNTQAYWYSLGGEQLARVLLEQLETGKPVHRGQPWATEDAVFPIDGGMLQGNIRDAQACFNVNNLLVSRTPGEAEPAPTASQQQFVLLLEQVGFERPRAELLRERIQDWLDSDFQPHGLNGAEDLVYSDRDQPLQTANRLMVSLSELNLMVELSAQEQALLDDMLCVLPVSDSAVNVNTLRLEQAPLLVALLNGTITPEDARQMLQQRPENGWESVAQLLDDPLLVDKEIPEDYRTTLAVQSAFFHATINVLYFDTRFNLQSLMKLDNNKASLVARRYGELF
;
A
#
# COMPACT_ATOMS: atom_id res chain seq x y z
N MET A 1 14.28 -63.98 -35.26
CA MET A 1 13.15 -63.03 -35.39
C MET A 1 12.82 -62.28 -34.10
N ILE A 2 12.79 -62.92 -32.93
CA ILE A 2 12.46 -62.26 -31.63
C ILE A 2 13.40 -61.06 -31.33
N PHE A 3 14.71 -61.18 -31.59
CA PHE A 3 15.67 -60.09 -31.37
C PHE A 3 15.37 -58.84 -32.21
N VAL A 4 14.90 -59.00 -33.45
CA VAL A 4 14.59 -57.85 -34.33
C VAL A 4 13.36 -57.10 -33.83
N LEU A 5 12.32 -57.84 -33.41
CA LEU A 5 11.12 -57.24 -32.83
C LEU A 5 11.42 -56.51 -31.51
N LEU A 6 12.30 -57.08 -30.69
CA LEU A 6 12.72 -56.45 -29.44
C LEU A 6 13.49 -55.15 -29.69
N VAL A 7 14.43 -55.13 -30.64
CA VAL A 7 15.18 -53.92 -31.01
C VAL A 7 14.27 -52.85 -31.60
N VAL A 8 13.32 -53.21 -32.47
CA VAL A 8 12.36 -52.24 -33.03
C VAL A 8 11.45 -51.68 -31.94
N ALA A 9 10.97 -52.52 -31.01
CA ALA A 9 10.17 -52.08 -29.89
C ALA A 9 10.93 -51.13 -28.97
N THR A 10 12.19 -51.42 -28.62
CA THR A 10 12.99 -50.52 -27.77
C THR A 10 13.31 -49.20 -28.47
N LEU A 11 13.67 -49.23 -29.75
CA LEU A 11 13.89 -48.01 -30.55
C LEU A 11 12.62 -47.16 -30.63
N SER A 12 11.44 -47.78 -30.77
CA SER A 12 10.17 -47.09 -30.81
C SER A 12 9.85 -46.41 -29.46
N ILE A 13 10.08 -47.12 -28.35
CA ILE A 13 9.89 -46.56 -26.99
C ILE A 13 10.82 -45.36 -26.77
N VAL A 14 12.10 -45.48 -27.14
CA VAL A 14 13.08 -44.39 -27.01
C VAL A 14 12.69 -43.19 -27.88
N ALA A 15 12.24 -43.42 -29.11
CA ALA A 15 11.80 -42.36 -30.02
C ALA A 15 10.57 -41.60 -29.48
N VAL A 16 9.61 -42.31 -28.87
CA VAL A 16 8.44 -41.69 -28.22
C VAL A 16 8.89 -40.82 -27.04
N GLN A 17 9.76 -41.33 -26.17
CA GLN A 17 10.28 -40.58 -25.02
C GLN A 17 11.01 -39.30 -25.43
N ILE A 18 11.88 -39.38 -26.46
CA ILE A 18 12.58 -38.20 -26.99
C ILE A 18 11.57 -37.16 -27.51
N THR A 19 10.52 -37.61 -28.20
CA THR A 19 9.50 -36.72 -28.76
C THR A 19 8.69 -36.03 -27.68
N GLU A 20 8.30 -36.76 -26.62
CA GLU A 20 7.59 -36.18 -25.47
C GLU A 20 8.45 -35.15 -24.74
N GLN A 21 9.72 -35.48 -24.51
CA GLN A 21 10.66 -34.55 -23.85
C GLN A 21 10.91 -33.30 -24.70
N LEU A 22 11.01 -33.45 -26.02
CA LEU A 22 11.12 -32.31 -26.95
C LEU A 22 9.87 -31.42 -26.87
N ARG A 23 8.67 -32.01 -26.94
CA ARG A 23 7.41 -31.26 -26.83
C ARG A 23 7.30 -30.51 -25.51
N PHE A 24 7.64 -31.16 -24.40
CA PHE A 24 7.67 -30.52 -23.08
C PHE A 24 8.66 -29.36 -23.03
N ASN A 25 9.89 -29.56 -23.51
CA ASN A 25 10.91 -28.52 -23.53
C ASN A 25 10.51 -27.33 -24.41
N VAL A 26 9.90 -27.58 -25.57
CA VAL A 26 9.38 -26.51 -26.44
C VAL A 26 8.29 -25.72 -25.73
N LYS A 27 7.32 -26.39 -25.07
CA LYS A 27 6.25 -25.67 -24.36
C LYS A 27 6.79 -24.90 -23.16
N ARG A 28 7.76 -25.45 -22.43
CA ARG A 28 8.43 -24.75 -21.32
C ARG A 28 9.15 -23.50 -21.80
N LEU A 29 9.91 -23.59 -22.91
CA LEU A 29 10.61 -22.44 -23.50
C LEU A 29 9.63 -21.37 -24.00
N ASP A 30 8.52 -21.79 -24.61
CA ASP A 30 7.44 -20.89 -25.02
C ASP A 30 6.84 -20.14 -23.81
N ASN A 31 6.46 -20.85 -22.75
CA ASN A 31 5.94 -20.22 -21.52
C ASN A 31 6.95 -19.28 -20.87
N GLN A 32 8.23 -19.66 -20.83
CA GLN A 32 9.29 -18.79 -20.30
C GLN A 32 9.43 -17.51 -21.14
N ARG A 33 9.42 -17.64 -22.48
CA ARG A 33 9.45 -16.49 -23.39
C ARG A 33 8.24 -15.59 -23.17
N GLN A 34 7.05 -16.16 -23.04
CA GLN A 34 5.81 -15.40 -22.81
C GLN A 34 5.83 -14.66 -21.47
N ASN A 35 6.29 -15.30 -20.40
CA ASN A 35 6.42 -14.66 -19.09
C ASN A 35 7.45 -13.52 -19.12
N THR A 36 8.63 -13.74 -19.71
CA THR A 36 9.63 -12.67 -19.88
C THR A 36 9.08 -11.51 -20.72
N GLN A 37 8.32 -11.77 -21.78
CA GLN A 37 7.71 -10.72 -22.59
C GLN A 37 6.63 -9.96 -21.80
N ALA A 38 5.78 -10.64 -21.04
CA ALA A 38 4.77 -10.02 -20.18
C ALA A 38 5.42 -9.12 -19.10
N TYR A 39 6.55 -9.54 -18.53
CA TYR A 39 7.37 -8.72 -17.65
C TYR A 39 7.89 -7.44 -18.33
N TRP A 40 8.41 -7.54 -19.56
CA TRP A 40 8.86 -6.34 -20.27
C TRP A 40 7.72 -5.39 -20.63
N TYR A 41 6.55 -5.93 -20.97
CA TYR A 41 5.36 -5.10 -21.17
C TYR A 41 4.91 -4.41 -19.88
N SER A 42 4.98 -5.08 -18.72
CA SER A 42 4.61 -4.45 -17.45
C SER A 42 5.56 -3.31 -17.08
N LEU A 43 6.86 -3.46 -17.35
CA LEU A 43 7.84 -2.36 -17.23
C LEU A 43 7.55 -1.21 -18.21
N GLY A 44 7.04 -1.49 -19.40
CA GLY A 44 6.54 -0.46 -20.32
C GLY A 44 5.38 0.34 -19.74
N GLY A 45 4.41 -0.34 -19.12
CA GLY A 45 3.31 0.30 -18.39
C GLY A 45 3.79 1.15 -17.20
N GLU A 46 4.83 0.69 -16.49
CA GLU A 46 5.47 1.47 -15.43
C GLU A 46 6.07 2.78 -15.97
N GLN A 47 6.72 2.76 -17.14
CA GLN A 47 7.23 3.99 -17.76
C GLN A 47 6.11 4.94 -18.20
N LEU A 48 4.98 4.41 -18.67
CA LEU A 48 3.82 5.24 -18.98
C LEU A 48 3.27 5.92 -17.72
N ALA A 49 3.14 5.17 -16.61
CA ALA A 49 2.73 5.73 -15.33
C ALA A 49 3.70 6.83 -14.85
N ARG A 50 5.00 6.62 -15.01
CA ARG A 50 6.02 7.63 -14.73
C ARG A 50 5.79 8.91 -15.53
N VAL A 51 5.59 8.83 -16.85
CA VAL A 51 5.34 10.00 -17.70
C VAL A 51 4.07 10.75 -17.27
N LEU A 52 3.00 10.03 -16.91
CA LEU A 52 1.77 10.66 -16.43
C LEU A 52 1.96 11.39 -15.10
N LEU A 53 2.75 10.83 -14.18
CA LEU A 53 3.06 11.48 -12.89
C LEU A 53 4.00 12.69 -13.06
N GLU A 54 4.95 12.65 -13.99
CA GLU A 54 5.86 13.76 -14.28
C GLU A 54 5.16 14.97 -14.94
N GLN A 55 3.91 14.81 -15.39
CA GLN A 55 3.07 15.90 -15.88
C GLN A 55 2.37 16.69 -14.76
N LEU A 56 2.39 16.22 -13.52
CA LEU A 56 1.83 16.96 -12.39
C LEU A 56 2.60 18.27 -12.18
N GLU A 57 1.89 19.34 -11.87
CA GLU A 57 2.50 20.63 -11.59
C GLU A 57 2.98 20.70 -10.14
N THR A 58 4.23 21.11 -9.93
CA THR A 58 4.78 21.28 -8.58
C THR A 58 3.98 22.34 -7.81
N GLY A 59 3.59 22.03 -6.57
CA GLY A 59 2.86 22.95 -5.72
C GLY A 59 1.35 23.04 -5.99
N LYS A 60 0.82 22.27 -6.94
CA LYS A 60 -0.61 22.18 -7.20
C LYS A 60 -1.26 20.99 -6.47
N PRO A 61 -2.56 21.07 -6.15
CA PRO A 61 -3.28 19.96 -5.56
C PRO A 61 -3.23 18.70 -6.44
N VAL A 62 -3.14 17.54 -5.80
CA VAL A 62 -3.26 16.23 -6.45
C VAL A 62 -4.67 15.71 -6.19
N HIS A 63 -5.44 15.47 -7.23
CA HIS A 63 -6.85 15.08 -7.12
C HIS A 63 -7.26 14.05 -8.19
N ARG A 64 -8.41 13.39 -7.99
CA ARG A 64 -8.89 12.29 -8.86
C ARG A 64 -9.36 12.72 -10.26
N GLY A 65 -9.51 14.01 -10.51
CA GLY A 65 -9.88 14.56 -11.82
C GLY A 65 -8.70 14.70 -12.79
N GLN A 66 -7.48 14.43 -12.33
CA GLN A 66 -6.26 14.57 -13.14
C GLN A 66 -6.04 13.34 -14.02
N PRO A 67 -5.35 13.48 -15.18
CA PRO A 67 -5.18 12.40 -16.14
C PRO A 67 -4.57 11.10 -15.57
N TRP A 68 -3.68 11.22 -14.58
CA TRP A 68 -3.05 10.05 -13.94
C TRP A 68 -4.06 9.15 -13.22
N ALA A 69 -5.17 9.70 -12.72
CA ALA A 69 -6.17 9.00 -11.93
C ALA A 69 -7.22 8.26 -12.78
N THR A 70 -6.98 8.12 -14.10
CA THR A 70 -7.87 7.38 -14.99
C THR A 70 -7.99 5.92 -14.54
N GLU A 71 -9.21 5.49 -14.25
CA GLU A 71 -9.51 4.12 -13.83
C GLU A 71 -9.52 3.18 -15.05
N ASP A 72 -8.99 1.97 -14.86
CA ASP A 72 -9.00 0.87 -15.84
C ASP A 72 -8.52 1.23 -17.25
N ALA A 73 -7.43 2.00 -17.35
CA ALA A 73 -6.85 2.36 -18.64
C ALA A 73 -6.33 1.10 -19.36
N VAL A 74 -6.87 0.81 -20.55
CA VAL A 74 -6.49 -0.34 -21.38
C VAL A 74 -5.70 0.11 -22.60
N PHE A 75 -4.55 -0.52 -22.81
CA PHE A 75 -3.66 -0.30 -23.94
C PHE A 75 -3.46 -1.61 -24.72
N PRO A 76 -3.77 -1.66 -26.02
CA PRO A 76 -3.47 -2.83 -26.84
C PRO A 76 -1.95 -2.97 -27.01
N ILE A 77 -1.48 -4.21 -26.94
CA ILE A 77 -0.08 -4.58 -27.18
C ILE A 77 -0.05 -5.74 -28.18
N ASP A 78 1.08 -5.96 -28.84
CA ASP A 78 1.22 -7.10 -29.72
C ASP A 78 1.07 -8.39 -28.91
N GLY A 79 0.06 -9.20 -29.27
CA GLY A 79 -0.27 -10.46 -28.61
C GLY A 79 -1.12 -10.33 -27.34
N GLY A 80 -1.70 -9.17 -27.03
CA GLY A 80 -2.63 -9.05 -25.90
C GLY A 80 -3.01 -7.63 -25.50
N MET A 81 -3.14 -7.40 -24.19
CA MET A 81 -3.52 -6.12 -23.62
C MET A 81 -2.80 -5.83 -22.31
N LEU A 82 -2.56 -4.55 -22.07
CA LEU A 82 -2.07 -4.00 -20.81
C LEU A 82 -3.19 -3.18 -20.18
N GLN A 83 -3.51 -3.44 -18.91
CA GLN A 83 -4.41 -2.64 -18.10
C GLN A 83 -3.63 -2.00 -16.97
N GLY A 84 -3.82 -0.70 -16.77
CA GLY A 84 -3.10 0.07 -15.76
C GLY A 84 -4.04 0.91 -14.90
N ASN A 85 -3.71 1.07 -13.63
CA ASN A 85 -4.30 2.07 -12.76
C ASN A 85 -3.23 2.69 -11.87
N ILE A 86 -3.31 4.01 -11.66
CA ILE A 86 -2.45 4.73 -10.73
C ILE A 86 -3.34 5.20 -9.57
N ARG A 87 -2.89 4.95 -8.35
CA ARG A 87 -3.54 5.40 -7.12
C ARG A 87 -2.58 6.27 -6.34
N ASP A 88 -3.13 7.30 -5.71
CA ASP A 88 -2.40 8.08 -4.72
C ASP A 88 -2.14 7.19 -3.50
N ALA A 89 -0.87 7.03 -3.13
CA ALA A 89 -0.44 6.22 -1.99
C ALA A 89 -0.46 7.01 -0.68
N GLN A 90 -0.83 8.30 -0.69
CA GLN A 90 -1.05 9.12 0.49
C GLN A 90 -2.53 9.32 0.83
N ALA A 91 -3.45 8.58 0.18
CA ALA A 91 -4.88 8.60 0.51
C ALA A 91 -5.23 7.59 1.63
N CYS A 92 -4.40 7.50 2.67
CA CYS A 92 -4.47 6.49 3.73
C CYS A 92 -3.61 6.94 4.93
N PHE A 93 -3.84 6.38 6.11
CA PHE A 93 -2.96 6.60 7.25
C PHE A 93 -1.69 5.76 7.10
N ASN A 94 -0.54 6.43 6.98
CA ASN A 94 0.75 5.76 6.94
C ASN A 94 1.15 5.28 8.35
N VAL A 95 1.20 3.96 8.57
CA VAL A 95 1.54 3.39 9.89
C VAL A 95 2.94 3.77 10.37
N ASN A 96 3.85 4.09 9.45
CA ASN A 96 5.20 4.57 9.78
C ASN A 96 5.20 5.97 10.44
N ASN A 97 4.06 6.68 10.46
CA ASN A 97 3.88 7.90 11.26
C ASN A 97 3.72 7.63 12.76
N LEU A 98 3.65 6.35 13.19
CA LEU A 98 3.65 5.96 14.60
C LEU A 98 5.05 5.84 15.19
N LEU A 99 6.10 6.03 14.38
CA LEU A 99 7.48 6.09 14.85
C LEU A 99 7.64 7.27 15.82
N VAL A 100 8.02 6.96 17.05
CA VAL A 100 8.44 7.96 18.04
C VAL A 100 9.80 7.54 18.57
N SER A 101 10.82 8.35 18.32
CA SER A 101 12.14 8.07 18.86
C SER A 101 12.22 8.49 20.32
N ARG A 102 12.62 7.57 21.20
CA ARG A 102 12.93 7.87 22.59
C ARG A 102 14.44 8.02 22.77
N THR A 103 14.86 9.01 23.56
CA THR A 103 16.24 9.08 24.03
C THR A 103 16.40 8.11 25.22
N PRO A 104 17.43 7.24 25.25
CA PRO A 104 17.62 6.33 26.37
C PRO A 104 17.66 7.05 27.73
N GLY A 105 16.76 6.68 28.63
CA GLY A 105 16.65 7.24 29.98
C GLY A 105 15.68 8.41 30.13
N GLU A 106 15.02 8.84 29.06
CA GLU A 106 13.90 9.79 29.14
C GLU A 106 12.58 9.09 29.44
N ALA A 107 11.66 9.82 30.06
CA ALA A 107 10.29 9.36 30.24
C ALA A 107 9.60 9.22 28.88
N GLU A 108 8.62 8.32 28.80
CA GLU A 108 7.80 8.16 27.60
C GLU A 108 7.13 9.50 27.24
N PRO A 109 7.29 9.99 25.99
CA PRO A 109 6.69 11.23 25.57
C PRO A 109 5.15 11.11 25.54
N ALA A 110 4.47 12.25 25.63
CA ALA A 110 3.03 12.28 25.43
C ALA A 110 2.66 11.80 24.01
N PRO A 111 1.51 11.13 23.81
CA PRO A 111 1.10 10.65 22.50
C PRO A 111 1.00 11.79 21.47
N THR A 112 1.61 11.60 20.30
CA THR A 112 1.57 12.53 19.17
C THR A 112 0.18 12.60 18.54
N ALA A 113 -0.06 13.62 17.70
CA ALA A 113 -1.28 13.70 16.90
C ALA A 113 -1.50 12.43 16.07
N SER A 114 -0.47 11.94 15.36
CA SER A 114 -0.53 10.70 14.57
C SER A 114 -0.94 9.48 15.40
N GLN A 115 -0.40 9.34 16.62
CA GLN A 115 -0.75 8.26 17.54
C GLN A 115 -2.21 8.34 18.00
N GLN A 116 -2.70 9.55 18.31
CA GLN A 116 -4.09 9.78 18.70
C GLN A 116 -5.05 9.56 17.52
N GLN A 117 -4.70 10.05 16.33
CA GLN A 117 -5.44 9.84 15.09
C GLN A 117 -5.57 8.36 14.75
N PHE A 118 -4.50 7.57 14.91
CA PHE A 118 -4.57 6.14 14.67
C PHE A 118 -5.57 5.44 15.60
N VAL A 119 -5.53 5.74 16.90
CA VAL A 119 -6.49 5.18 17.86
C VAL A 119 -7.93 5.60 17.52
N LEU A 120 -8.15 6.88 17.23
CA LEU A 120 -9.46 7.40 16.83
C LEU A 120 -9.96 6.73 15.54
N LEU A 121 -9.10 6.56 14.54
CA LEU A 121 -9.42 5.88 13.28
C LEU A 121 -9.91 4.47 13.55
N LEU A 122 -9.19 3.70 14.36
CA LEU A 122 -9.57 2.34 14.70
C LEU A 122 -10.90 2.30 15.46
N GLU A 123 -11.14 3.22 16.39
CA GLU A 123 -12.45 3.36 17.07
C GLU A 123 -13.57 3.65 16.05
N GLN A 124 -13.33 4.51 15.05
CA GLN A 124 -14.33 4.82 14.02
C GLN A 124 -14.65 3.65 13.08
N VAL A 125 -13.71 2.74 12.86
CA VAL A 125 -13.96 1.51 12.09
C VAL A 125 -14.42 0.33 12.94
N GLY A 126 -14.63 0.53 14.25
CA GLY A 126 -15.32 -0.41 15.13
C GLY A 126 -14.41 -1.22 16.06
N PHE A 127 -13.13 -0.86 16.20
CA PHE A 127 -12.26 -1.47 17.19
C PHE A 127 -12.59 -0.91 18.58
N GLU A 128 -12.53 -1.76 19.60
CA GLU A 128 -12.55 -1.28 20.98
C GLU A 128 -11.25 -0.53 21.29
N ARG A 129 -11.34 0.55 22.09
CA ARG A 129 -10.18 1.36 22.45
C ARG A 129 -8.98 0.54 22.97
N PRO A 130 -9.13 -0.44 23.88
CA PRO A 130 -7.98 -1.23 24.35
C PRO A 130 -7.26 -1.98 23.22
N ARG A 131 -8.01 -2.45 22.21
CA ARG A 131 -7.46 -3.13 21.03
C ARG A 131 -6.72 -2.15 20.12
N ALA A 132 -7.24 -0.94 19.95
CA ALA A 132 -6.60 0.12 19.18
C ALA A 132 -5.29 0.59 19.83
N GLU A 133 -5.28 0.79 21.15
CA GLU A 133 -4.10 1.16 21.94
C GLU A 133 -3.03 0.04 21.89
N LEU A 134 -3.44 -1.24 22.00
CA LEU A 134 -2.56 -2.39 21.81
C LEU A 134 -1.86 -2.35 20.44
N LEU A 135 -2.62 -2.15 19.36
CA LEU A 135 -2.06 -2.06 18.01
C LEU A 135 -1.08 -0.90 17.90
N ARG A 136 -1.44 0.28 18.41
CA ARG A 136 -0.57 1.47 18.38
C ARG A 136 0.77 1.19 19.05
N GLU A 137 0.76 0.68 20.29
CA GLU A 137 1.96 0.42 21.09
C GLU A 137 2.84 -0.66 20.45
N ARG A 138 2.25 -1.75 19.94
CA ARG A 138 3.01 -2.80 19.24
C ARG A 138 3.64 -2.31 17.94
N ILE A 139 2.92 -1.47 17.18
CA ILE A 139 3.46 -0.88 15.95
C ILE A 139 4.60 0.07 16.28
N GLN A 140 4.46 0.88 17.34
CA GLN A 140 5.51 1.81 17.76
C GLN A 140 6.82 1.08 18.11
N ASP A 141 6.77 0.07 18.97
CA ASP A 141 7.97 -0.72 19.33
C ASP A 141 8.53 -1.49 18.13
N TRP A 142 7.68 -1.89 17.16
CA TRP A 142 8.17 -2.53 15.94
C TRP A 142 9.01 -1.58 15.06
N LEU A 143 8.71 -0.27 15.14
CA LEU A 143 9.30 0.77 14.29
C LEU A 143 10.53 1.43 14.91
N ASP A 144 10.51 1.67 16.23
CA ASP A 144 11.55 2.43 16.90
C ASP A 144 12.87 1.64 17.01
N SER A 145 13.96 2.34 17.34
CA SER A 145 15.30 1.75 17.34
C SER A 145 15.72 1.22 18.69
N ASP A 146 14.93 1.42 19.73
CA ASP A 146 15.32 1.06 21.09
C ASP A 146 14.84 -0.36 21.44
N PHE A 147 14.79 -0.69 22.72
CA PHE A 147 14.45 -2.05 23.20
C PHE A 147 13.55 -1.96 24.43
N GLN A 148 12.92 -0.80 24.67
CA GLN A 148 12.07 -0.52 25.80
C GLN A 148 10.62 -0.55 25.36
N PRO A 149 9.81 -1.52 25.85
CA PRO A 149 8.41 -1.55 25.50
C PRO A 149 7.68 -0.25 25.85
N HIS A 150 6.88 0.26 24.91
CA HIS A 150 6.01 1.42 25.13
C HIS A 150 4.69 1.04 25.80
N GLY A 151 4.17 1.93 26.65
CA GLY A 151 2.87 1.77 27.28
C GLY A 151 2.70 0.47 28.09
N LEU A 152 1.46 -0.05 28.10
CA LEU A 152 1.12 -1.27 28.85
C LEU A 152 1.19 -2.53 27.99
N ASN A 153 1.11 -2.37 26.67
CA ASN A 153 1.00 -3.45 25.71
C ASN A 153 2.12 -3.45 24.67
N GLY A 154 3.18 -2.68 24.85
CA GLY A 154 4.38 -2.74 24.01
C GLY A 154 5.04 -4.12 24.00
N ALA A 155 5.66 -4.49 22.88
CA ALA A 155 6.50 -5.68 22.73
C ALA A 155 7.82 -5.35 22.05
N GLU A 156 8.84 -5.96 22.62
CA GLU A 156 10.19 -5.99 22.06
C GLU A 156 10.64 -7.43 21.84
N ASP A 157 11.91 -7.61 21.47
CA ASP A 157 12.57 -8.90 21.25
C ASP A 157 12.19 -10.01 22.26
N LEU A 158 12.07 -9.68 23.55
CA LEU A 158 11.73 -10.66 24.58
C LEU A 158 10.34 -11.29 24.37
N VAL A 159 9.37 -10.53 23.87
CA VAL A 159 8.02 -11.02 23.61
C VAL A 159 7.99 -11.88 22.34
N TYR A 160 8.71 -11.47 21.31
CA TYR A 160 8.70 -12.17 20.02
C TYR A 160 9.58 -13.42 20.00
N SER A 161 10.61 -13.49 20.85
CA SER A 161 11.50 -14.65 20.98
C SER A 161 10.82 -15.85 21.66
N ASP A 162 9.74 -15.63 22.41
CA ASP A 162 9.00 -16.69 23.14
C ASP A 162 7.92 -17.38 22.28
N ARG A 163 7.80 -16.99 21.00
CA ARG A 163 6.81 -17.57 20.08
C ARG A 163 7.27 -18.90 19.50
N ASP A 164 6.30 -19.70 19.00
CA ASP A 164 6.57 -20.96 18.30
C ASP A 164 7.55 -20.80 17.12
N GLN A 165 7.46 -19.67 16.42
CA GLN A 165 8.48 -19.20 15.47
C GLN A 165 9.11 -17.93 16.02
N PRO A 166 10.25 -18.05 16.74
CA PRO A 166 10.93 -16.90 17.31
C PRO A 166 11.35 -15.92 16.23
N LEU A 167 11.11 -14.64 16.49
CA LEU A 167 11.58 -13.52 15.66
C LEU A 167 12.00 -12.35 16.55
N GLN A 168 12.72 -11.41 15.95
CA GLN A 168 13.10 -10.15 16.60
C GLN A 168 12.23 -9.01 16.06
N THR A 169 12.10 -7.93 16.83
CA THR A 169 11.52 -6.70 16.33
C THR A 169 12.31 -6.18 15.13
N ALA A 170 11.61 -5.50 14.21
CA ALA A 170 12.26 -5.03 12.99
C ALA A 170 13.18 -3.82 13.24
N ASN A 171 12.85 -3.01 14.25
CA ASN A 171 13.51 -1.77 14.65
C ASN A 171 13.79 -0.84 13.48
N ARG A 172 12.79 -0.73 12.59
CA ARG A 172 12.84 0.05 11.35
C ARG A 172 11.43 0.28 10.83
N LEU A 173 11.31 1.24 9.91
CA LEU A 173 10.07 1.46 9.17
C LEU A 173 9.54 0.17 8.54
N MET A 174 8.24 -0.07 8.69
CA MET A 174 7.57 -1.16 7.98
C MET A 174 7.74 -0.97 6.48
N VAL A 175 7.85 -2.09 5.78
CA VAL A 175 7.89 -2.15 4.33
C VAL A 175 6.61 -2.76 3.76
N SER A 176 5.80 -3.44 4.58
CA SER A 176 4.51 -4.01 4.20
C SER A 176 3.51 -4.03 5.35
N LEU A 177 2.23 -3.75 5.07
CA LEU A 177 1.17 -3.82 6.06
C LEU A 177 0.96 -5.25 6.60
N SER A 178 1.34 -6.26 5.82
CA SER A 178 1.33 -7.66 6.23
C SER A 178 2.19 -7.96 7.46
N GLU A 179 3.15 -7.08 7.80
CA GLU A 179 3.95 -7.19 9.02
C GLU A 179 3.09 -7.15 10.29
N LEU A 180 1.90 -6.52 10.25
CA LEU A 180 0.95 -6.52 11.38
C LEU A 180 0.63 -7.94 11.89
N ASN A 181 0.59 -8.94 11.00
CA ASN A 181 0.37 -10.34 11.35
C ASN A 181 1.51 -10.96 12.16
N LEU A 182 2.70 -10.33 12.15
CA LEU A 182 3.82 -10.72 13.01
C LEU A 182 3.70 -10.11 14.40
N MET A 183 2.89 -9.06 14.59
CA MET A 183 2.71 -8.41 15.88
C MET A 183 1.52 -8.95 16.65
N VAL A 184 0.40 -9.15 15.96
CA VAL A 184 -0.89 -9.48 16.56
C VAL A 184 -1.71 -10.39 15.64
N GLU A 185 -2.54 -11.24 16.23
CA GLU A 185 -3.54 -12.00 15.48
C GLU A 185 -4.70 -11.09 15.13
N LEU A 186 -4.89 -10.80 13.84
CA LEU A 186 -6.02 -10.04 13.32
C LEU A 186 -7.09 -10.99 12.81
N SER A 187 -8.34 -10.74 13.16
CA SER A 187 -9.47 -11.40 12.49
C SER A 187 -9.56 -10.95 11.02
N ALA A 188 -10.18 -11.76 10.16
CA ALA A 188 -10.38 -11.38 8.76
C ALA A 188 -11.18 -10.08 8.60
N GLN A 189 -12.09 -9.78 9.55
CA GLN A 189 -12.85 -8.54 9.57
C GLN A 189 -11.95 -7.35 9.94
N GLU A 190 -11.12 -7.48 10.99
CA GLU A 190 -10.16 -6.44 11.36
C GLU A 190 -9.19 -6.17 10.19
N GLN A 191 -8.63 -7.21 9.58
CA GLN A 191 -7.70 -7.07 8.45
C GLN A 191 -8.32 -6.27 7.30
N ALA A 192 -9.54 -6.64 6.87
CA ALA A 192 -10.22 -5.95 5.78
C ALA A 192 -10.47 -4.46 6.07
N LEU A 193 -10.81 -4.11 7.32
CA LEU A 193 -10.99 -2.71 7.73
C LEU A 193 -9.68 -1.93 7.72
N LEU A 194 -8.56 -2.56 8.11
CA LEU A 194 -7.24 -1.94 8.11
C LEU A 194 -6.72 -1.73 6.69
N ASP A 195 -6.95 -2.67 5.78
CA ASP A 195 -6.46 -2.59 4.38
C ASP A 195 -7.07 -1.40 3.60
N ASP A 196 -8.29 -0.97 3.95
CA ASP A 196 -8.95 0.18 3.33
C ASP A 196 -8.47 1.55 3.88
N MET A 197 -7.88 1.55 5.08
CA MET A 197 -7.58 2.77 5.83
C MET A 197 -6.08 3.04 5.98
N LEU A 198 -5.27 1.98 6.02
CA LEU A 198 -3.85 2.06 6.35
C LEU A 198 -2.98 1.83 5.12
N CYS A 199 -1.76 2.37 5.19
CA CYS A 199 -0.71 2.11 4.22
C CYS A 199 0.67 2.17 4.84
N VAL A 200 1.66 1.83 4.03
CA VAL A 200 3.07 1.83 4.42
C VAL A 200 3.86 2.62 3.38
N LEU A 201 4.37 3.77 3.78
CA LEU A 201 5.25 4.61 2.96
C LEU A 201 6.66 4.64 3.56
N PRO A 202 7.73 4.75 2.77
CA PRO A 202 9.12 4.69 3.24
C PRO A 202 9.59 6.00 3.91
N VAL A 203 8.69 6.63 4.68
CA VAL A 203 8.90 7.87 5.42
C VAL A 203 8.07 7.81 6.71
N SER A 204 8.55 8.46 7.76
CA SER A 204 7.72 8.93 8.86
C SER A 204 7.22 10.34 8.55
N ASP A 205 6.17 10.79 9.22
CA ASP A 205 5.61 12.16 9.12
C ASP A 205 5.03 12.52 7.74
N SER A 206 4.43 11.55 7.04
CA SER A 206 3.69 11.83 5.81
C SER A 206 2.28 12.33 6.10
N ALA A 207 1.88 13.42 5.46
CA ALA A 207 0.49 13.89 5.50
C ALA A 207 -0.44 13.11 4.56
N VAL A 208 -1.72 13.03 4.91
CA VAL A 208 -2.76 12.37 4.11
C VAL A 208 -3.32 13.34 3.08
N ASN A 209 -3.34 12.93 1.81
CA ASN A 209 -3.98 13.72 0.76
C ASN A 209 -5.51 13.58 0.81
N VAL A 210 -6.19 14.62 1.27
CA VAL A 210 -7.65 14.63 1.40
C VAL A 210 -8.40 14.66 0.06
N ASN A 211 -7.73 15.09 -1.02
CA ASN A 211 -8.35 15.21 -2.34
C ASN A 211 -8.55 13.88 -3.06
N THR A 212 -7.90 12.82 -2.58
CA THR A 212 -7.93 11.48 -3.17
C THR A 212 -8.62 10.44 -2.29
N LEU A 213 -9.02 10.83 -1.06
CA LEU A 213 -9.86 10.00 -0.18
C LEU A 213 -11.17 9.59 -0.86
N ARG A 214 -11.60 8.34 -0.62
CA ARG A 214 -12.89 7.80 -1.05
C ARG A 214 -13.95 7.94 0.05
N LEU A 215 -15.21 7.77 -0.31
CA LEU A 215 -16.33 7.92 0.63
C LEU A 215 -16.28 6.89 1.77
N GLU A 216 -15.79 5.70 1.47
CA GLU A 216 -15.58 4.61 2.42
C GLU A 216 -14.54 4.99 3.49
N GLN A 217 -13.61 5.89 3.15
CA GLN A 217 -12.55 6.38 4.03
C GLN A 217 -12.97 7.60 4.87
N ALA A 218 -14.27 7.90 4.97
CA ALA A 218 -14.77 8.93 5.88
C ALA A 218 -14.29 8.78 7.34
N PRO A 219 -14.18 7.56 7.93
CA PRO A 219 -13.56 7.35 9.24
C PRO A 219 -12.16 7.94 9.39
N LEU A 220 -11.34 7.88 8.33
CA LEU A 220 -10.00 8.48 8.30
C LEU A 220 -10.08 10.00 8.38
N LEU A 221 -11.00 10.63 7.64
CA LEU A 221 -11.18 12.09 7.72
C LEU A 221 -11.63 12.53 9.12
N VAL A 222 -12.52 11.77 9.78
CA VAL A 222 -12.91 12.02 11.18
C VAL A 222 -11.70 12.00 12.10
N ALA A 223 -10.84 10.99 11.99
CA ALA A 223 -9.65 10.86 12.80
C ALA A 223 -8.66 12.01 12.55
N LEU A 224 -8.39 12.34 11.29
CA LEU A 224 -7.49 13.44 10.90
C LEU A 224 -7.96 14.80 11.41
N LEU A 225 -9.27 14.97 11.60
CA LEU A 225 -9.90 16.17 12.17
C LEU A 225 -10.17 16.04 13.68
N ASN A 226 -9.40 15.21 14.39
CA ASN A 226 -9.46 15.04 15.84
C ASN A 226 -10.87 14.65 16.37
N GLY A 227 -11.64 13.89 15.60
CA GLY A 227 -13.00 13.48 16.00
C GLY A 227 -14.01 14.63 16.13
N THR A 228 -13.70 15.82 15.61
CA THR A 228 -14.56 17.01 15.73
C THR A 228 -15.80 16.96 14.84
N ILE A 229 -15.81 16.08 13.85
CA ILE A 229 -16.93 15.84 12.94
C ILE A 229 -17.41 14.40 13.06
N THR A 230 -18.68 14.16 12.72
CA THR A 230 -19.22 12.80 12.67
C THR A 230 -18.81 12.09 11.38
N PRO A 231 -18.90 10.75 11.31
CA PRO A 231 -18.69 10.02 10.05
C PRO A 231 -19.63 10.47 8.93
N GLU A 232 -20.83 10.93 9.26
CA GLU A 232 -21.78 11.42 8.26
C GLU A 232 -21.37 12.80 7.72
N ASP A 233 -20.93 13.70 8.60
CA ASP A 233 -20.35 14.99 8.20
C ASP A 233 -19.14 14.76 7.28
N ALA A 234 -18.24 13.83 7.65
CA ALA A 234 -17.07 13.48 6.85
C ALA A 234 -17.45 12.95 5.45
N ARG A 235 -18.47 12.08 5.36
CA ARG A 235 -19.00 11.64 4.07
C ARG A 235 -19.57 12.79 3.26
N GLN A 236 -20.32 13.68 3.89
CA GLN A 236 -20.87 14.86 3.24
C GLN A 236 -19.76 15.75 2.68
N MET A 237 -18.71 16.04 3.46
CA MET A 237 -17.56 16.82 3.01
C MET A 237 -16.89 16.16 1.79
N LEU A 238 -16.69 14.84 1.81
CA LEU A 238 -16.08 14.11 0.69
C LEU A 238 -16.98 14.08 -0.56
N GLN A 239 -18.30 14.04 -0.40
CA GLN A 239 -19.27 14.14 -1.50
C GLN A 239 -19.32 15.55 -2.09
N GLN A 240 -19.18 16.58 -1.25
CA GLN A 240 -19.20 17.99 -1.63
C GLN A 240 -17.82 18.51 -2.03
N ARG A 241 -16.78 17.65 -2.00
CA ARG A 241 -15.43 17.97 -2.44
C ARG A 241 -15.49 18.59 -3.85
N PRO A 242 -14.83 19.74 -4.08
CA PRO A 242 -14.81 20.35 -5.42
C PRO A 242 -14.29 19.37 -6.48
N GLU A 243 -14.68 19.56 -7.74
CA GLU A 243 -14.28 18.70 -8.86
C GLU A 243 -12.74 18.60 -9.01
N ASN A 244 -12.05 19.72 -8.78
CA ASN A 244 -10.59 19.80 -8.78
C ASN A 244 -9.95 19.58 -7.40
N GLY A 245 -10.73 19.15 -6.40
CA GLY A 245 -10.32 19.08 -5.01
C GLY A 245 -10.22 20.45 -4.33
N TRP A 246 -9.87 20.43 -3.05
CA TRP A 246 -9.48 21.62 -2.31
C TRP A 246 -8.08 22.09 -2.76
N GLU A 247 -7.95 23.39 -2.98
CA GLU A 247 -6.71 24.07 -3.39
C GLU A 247 -5.68 24.12 -2.25
N SER A 248 -6.14 24.07 -1.00
CA SER A 248 -5.30 24.09 0.18
C SER A 248 -6.01 23.45 1.38
N VAL A 249 -5.22 23.08 2.39
CA VAL A 249 -5.77 22.61 3.68
C VAL A 249 -6.61 23.70 4.34
N ALA A 250 -6.25 24.98 4.19
CA ALA A 250 -7.06 26.09 4.72
C ALA A 250 -8.47 26.09 4.12
N GLN A 251 -8.60 25.87 2.80
CA GLN A 251 -9.91 25.78 2.15
C GLN A 251 -10.75 24.60 2.65
N LEU A 252 -10.12 23.45 2.94
CA LEU A 252 -10.80 22.33 3.58
C LEU A 252 -11.31 22.70 4.98
N LEU A 253 -10.50 23.41 5.77
CA LEU A 253 -10.82 23.79 7.14
C LEU A 253 -11.87 24.92 7.23
N ASP A 254 -12.07 25.68 6.14
CA ASP A 254 -13.12 26.71 6.02
C ASP A 254 -14.52 26.11 5.72
N ASP A 255 -14.66 24.77 5.71
CA ASP A 255 -15.95 24.10 5.47
C ASP A 255 -17.01 24.49 6.53
N PRO A 256 -18.28 24.74 6.13
CA PRO A 256 -19.37 25.05 7.06
C PRO A 256 -19.54 24.04 8.22
N LEU A 257 -19.20 22.77 8.01
CA LEU A 257 -19.27 21.71 9.04
C LEU A 257 -18.18 21.81 10.11
N LEU A 258 -17.16 22.65 9.87
CA LEU A 258 -16.03 22.93 10.76
C LEU A 258 -16.12 24.30 11.44
N VAL A 259 -17.18 25.09 11.17
CA VAL A 259 -17.40 26.38 11.84
C VAL A 259 -17.47 26.17 13.36
N ASP A 260 -16.75 27.02 14.10
CA ASP A 260 -16.58 26.98 15.56
C ASP A 260 -15.90 25.71 16.11
N LYS A 261 -15.29 24.88 15.26
CA LYS A 261 -14.50 23.71 15.67
C LYS A 261 -13.02 24.01 15.53
N GLU A 262 -12.29 23.94 16.63
CA GLU A 262 -10.85 24.16 16.63
C GLU A 262 -10.11 22.84 16.32
N ILE A 263 -9.44 22.79 15.18
CA ILE A 263 -8.50 21.72 14.85
C ILE A 263 -7.11 22.14 15.33
N PRO A 264 -6.45 21.38 16.23
CA PRO A 264 -5.10 21.67 16.69
C PRO A 264 -4.06 21.72 15.55
N GLU A 265 -3.02 22.54 15.68
CA GLU A 265 -2.02 22.76 14.62
C GLU A 265 -1.25 21.48 14.25
N ASP A 266 -0.93 20.63 15.22
CA ASP A 266 -0.30 19.33 14.99
C ASP A 266 -1.19 18.40 14.15
N TYR A 267 -2.51 18.43 14.32
CA TYR A 267 -3.45 17.72 13.44
C TYR A 267 -3.47 18.32 12.02
N ARG A 268 -3.41 19.66 11.89
CA ARG A 268 -3.38 20.33 10.57
C ARG A 268 -2.16 19.92 9.75
N THR A 269 -1.01 19.68 10.38
CA THR A 269 0.20 19.23 9.68
C THR A 269 0.11 17.82 9.10
N THR A 270 -0.85 17.01 9.55
CA THR A 270 -1.10 15.67 9.00
C THR A 270 -2.02 15.68 7.76
N LEU A 271 -2.59 16.84 7.42
CA LEU A 271 -3.44 17.03 6.25
C LEU A 271 -2.62 17.59 5.08
N ALA A 272 -2.89 17.07 3.89
CA ALA A 272 -2.34 17.59 2.65
C ALA A 272 -3.39 17.63 1.54
N VAL A 273 -3.11 18.46 0.54
CA VAL A 273 -3.82 18.47 -0.75
C VAL A 273 -2.93 18.01 -1.90
N GLN A 274 -1.68 17.65 -1.59
CA GLN A 274 -0.64 17.21 -2.52
C GLN A 274 -0.21 15.79 -2.16
N SER A 275 0.39 15.08 -3.11
CA SER A 275 0.98 13.78 -2.88
C SER A 275 2.32 13.63 -3.59
N ALA A 276 3.25 12.95 -2.93
CA ALA A 276 4.56 12.58 -3.41
C ALA A 276 4.66 11.07 -3.67
N PHE A 277 3.70 10.24 -3.25
CA PHE A 277 3.78 8.78 -3.42
C PHE A 277 2.58 8.24 -4.19
N PHE A 278 2.85 7.36 -5.16
CA PHE A 278 1.83 6.78 -6.03
C PHE A 278 2.07 5.29 -6.23
N HIS A 279 1.00 4.51 -6.21
CA HIS A 279 1.00 3.11 -6.62
C HIS A 279 0.54 3.01 -8.07
N ALA A 280 1.40 2.48 -8.94
CA ALA A 280 1.02 2.07 -10.28
C ALA A 280 0.82 0.56 -10.29
N THR A 281 -0.39 0.10 -10.62
CA THR A 281 -0.70 -1.32 -10.83
C THR A 281 -0.81 -1.56 -12.32
N ILE A 282 -0.02 -2.51 -12.83
CA ILE A 282 0.06 -2.87 -14.24
C ILE A 282 -0.24 -4.36 -14.38
N ASN A 283 -1.34 -4.65 -15.04
CA ASN A 283 -1.78 -6.00 -15.41
C ASN A 283 -1.52 -6.23 -16.89
N VAL A 284 -0.77 -7.27 -17.23
CA VAL A 284 -0.51 -7.67 -18.61
C VAL A 284 -1.16 -9.01 -18.85
N LEU A 285 -1.99 -9.07 -19.89
CA LEU A 285 -2.46 -10.31 -20.50
C LEU A 285 -1.76 -10.46 -21.84
N TYR A 286 -0.85 -11.42 -21.95
CA TYR A 286 -0.10 -11.72 -23.17
C TYR A 286 -0.31 -13.19 -23.54
N PHE A 287 -1.06 -13.43 -24.62
CA PHE A 287 -1.65 -14.73 -24.92
C PHE A 287 -2.37 -15.31 -23.67
N ASP A 288 -1.90 -16.46 -23.17
CA ASP A 288 -2.45 -17.12 -21.98
C ASP A 288 -1.72 -16.73 -20.68
N THR A 289 -0.72 -15.84 -20.76
CA THR A 289 0.09 -15.43 -19.62
C THR A 289 -0.46 -14.16 -18.99
N ARG A 290 -0.70 -14.21 -17.68
CA ARG A 290 -1.03 -13.04 -16.85
C ARG A 290 0.18 -12.62 -16.03
N PHE A 291 0.45 -11.34 -15.97
CA PHE A 291 1.51 -10.77 -15.14
C PHE A 291 1.00 -9.52 -14.44
N ASN A 292 1.14 -9.45 -13.12
CA ASN A 292 0.81 -8.28 -12.31
C ASN A 292 2.11 -7.67 -11.75
N LEU A 293 2.27 -6.37 -11.97
CA LEU A 293 3.31 -5.54 -11.38
C LEU A 293 2.64 -4.41 -10.59
N GLN A 294 3.02 -4.26 -9.33
CA GLN A 294 2.72 -3.06 -8.57
C GLN A 294 4.02 -2.31 -8.26
N SER A 295 4.06 -1.03 -8.63
CA SER A 295 5.21 -0.16 -8.44
C SER A 295 4.84 0.99 -7.50
N LEU A 296 5.60 1.14 -6.42
CA LEU A 296 5.54 2.35 -5.60
C LEU A 296 6.51 3.37 -6.20
N MET A 297 6.01 4.54 -6.55
CA MET A 297 6.78 5.63 -7.13
C MET A 297 6.78 6.83 -6.17
N LYS A 298 7.91 7.52 -6.11
CA LYS A 298 8.06 8.81 -5.43
C LYS A 298 8.21 9.91 -6.47
N LEU A 299 7.32 10.89 -6.45
CA LEU A 299 7.40 12.13 -7.20
C LEU A 299 8.14 13.17 -6.37
N ASP A 300 9.24 13.69 -6.91
CA ASP A 300 10.04 14.75 -6.31
C ASP A 300 10.45 15.73 -7.40
N ASN A 301 10.08 17.01 -7.26
CA ASN A 301 10.35 18.07 -8.25
C ASN A 301 9.99 17.65 -9.69
N ASN A 302 8.77 17.14 -9.89
CA ASN A 302 8.25 16.63 -11.17
C ASN A 302 9.06 15.47 -11.78
N LYS A 303 9.88 14.78 -10.98
CA LYS A 303 10.58 13.57 -11.39
C LYS A 303 10.03 12.38 -10.60
N ALA A 304 9.43 11.43 -11.29
CA ALA A 304 9.00 10.19 -10.67
C ALA A 304 10.16 9.20 -10.66
N SER A 305 10.44 8.64 -9.48
CA SER A 305 11.45 7.62 -9.25
C SER A 305 10.81 6.37 -8.64
N LEU A 306 11.32 5.20 -9.00
CA LEU A 306 10.85 3.93 -8.48
C LEU A 306 11.39 3.70 -7.08
N VAL A 307 10.51 3.40 -6.13
CA VAL A 307 10.87 3.01 -4.76
C VAL A 307 10.92 1.50 -4.62
N ALA A 308 9.86 0.81 -5.05
CA ALA A 308 9.74 -0.64 -4.89
C ALA A 308 8.87 -1.24 -5.99
N ARG A 309 9.12 -2.51 -6.31
CA ARG A 309 8.25 -3.35 -7.15
C ARG A 309 7.78 -4.55 -6.37
N ARG A 310 6.52 -4.91 -6.56
CA ARG A 310 5.92 -6.17 -6.09
C ARG A 310 5.32 -6.89 -7.29
N TYR A 311 5.42 -8.21 -7.25
CA TYR A 311 4.93 -9.08 -8.32
C TYR A 311 3.91 -10.06 -7.74
N GLY A 312 2.83 -10.32 -8.47
CA GLY A 312 1.74 -11.20 -8.04
C GLY A 312 0.53 -10.45 -7.51
N GLU A 313 -0.52 -11.18 -7.13
CA GLU A 313 -1.72 -10.60 -6.53
C GLU A 313 -1.47 -10.31 -5.04
N LEU A 314 -1.74 -9.08 -4.60
CA LEU A 314 -1.95 -8.81 -3.18
C LEU A 314 -3.32 -9.40 -2.83
N PHE A 315 -3.31 -10.43 -1.98
CA PHE A 315 -4.50 -10.99 -1.36
C PHE A 315 -5.13 -9.99 -0.40
#